data_AF-A0A818Q591-F1
#
_entry.id   AF-A0A818Q591-F1
#
_cell.length_a   1.000
_cell.length_b   1.000
_cell.length_c   1.000
_cell.angle_alpha   90.00
_cell.angle_beta   90.00
_cell.angle_gamma   90.00
#
_symmetry.space_group_name_H-M   'P 1'
#
loop_
_entity.id
_entity.type
_entity.pdbx_description
1 polymer ?
#
loop_
_entity_poly.entity_id
_entity_poly.type
_entity_poly.pdbx_seq_one_letter_code
_entity_poly.pdbx_strand_id
1 'polypeptide(L)'
;MEYRKNMLSKYLKCILTQNEWNDSFLQYLSHVAKIHTNKIGSPLIHVDLIHITCLCGYLEQNLIAIILKSENLDNQTKYAGIMAINKFFWIQNDFFSNAL
;
A
#
# COMPACT_ATOMS: atom_id res chain seq x y z
N MET A 1 -16.95 7.86 6.59
CA MET A 1 -16.23 6.56 6.59
C MET A 1 -16.18 5.92 5.20
N GLU A 2 -17.30 5.88 4.47
CA GLU A 2 -17.41 5.25 3.14
C GLU A 2 -16.40 5.77 2.10
N TYR A 3 -16.19 7.09 2.03
CA TYR A 3 -15.20 7.69 1.14
C TYR A 3 -13.77 7.16 1.34
N ARG A 4 -13.30 7.05 2.59
CA ARG A 4 -11.93 6.58 2.91
C ARG A 4 -11.75 5.12 2.54
N LYS A 5 -12.76 4.28 2.80
CA LYS A 5 -12.77 2.87 2.37
C LYS A 5 -12.71 2.75 0.85
N ASN A 6 -13.49 3.57 0.13
CA ASN A 6 -13.47 3.59 -1.33
C ASN A 6 -12.11 4.02 -1.89
N MET A 7 -11.44 5.00 -1.26
CA MET A 7 -10.08 5.40 -1.66
C MET A 7 -9.05 4.31 -1.40
N LEU A 8 -9.14 3.62 -0.26
CA LEU A 8 -8.28 2.46 0.01
C LEU A 8 -8.50 1.35 -1.03
N SER A 9 -9.74 1.04 -1.39
CA SER A 9 -10.03 0.05 -2.44
C SER A 9 -9.46 0.45 -3.80
N LYS A 10 -9.54 1.74 -4.16
CA LYS A 10 -8.93 2.25 -5.41
C LYS A 10 -7.41 2.13 -5.38
N TYR A 11 -6.78 2.49 -4.26
CA TYR A 11 -5.35 2.35 -4.06
C TYR A 11 -4.90 0.89 -4.18
N LEU A 12 -5.55 -0.03 -3.45
CA LEU A 12 -5.27 -1.47 -3.52
C LEU A 12 -5.42 -2.02 -4.93
N LYS A 13 -6.49 -1.64 -5.65
CA LYS A 13 -6.67 -2.04 -7.04
C LYS A 13 -5.50 -1.55 -7.89
N CYS A 14 -5.12 -0.27 -7.77
CA CYS A 14 -4.01 0.30 -8.53
C CYS A 14 -2.70 -0.48 -8.31
N ILE A 15 -2.30 -0.69 -7.06
CA ILE A 15 -1.01 -1.33 -6.74
C ILE A 15 -0.99 -2.82 -7.09
N LEU A 16 -2.12 -3.52 -6.98
CA LEU A 16 -2.20 -4.96 -7.24
C LEU A 16 -2.32 -5.29 -8.74
N THR A 17 -2.76 -4.32 -9.56
CA THR A 17 -2.84 -4.49 -11.02
C THR A 17 -1.69 -3.81 -11.76
N GLN A 18 -0.80 -3.09 -11.06
CA GLN A 18 0.32 -2.41 -11.68
C GLN A 18 1.35 -3.43 -12.19
N ASN A 19 1.66 -3.33 -13.48
CA ASN A 19 2.67 -4.15 -14.15
C ASN A 19 3.97 -3.38 -14.47
N GLU A 20 3.96 -2.06 -14.36
CA GLU A 20 5.13 -1.21 -14.65
C GLU A 20 5.61 -0.43 -13.42
N TRP A 21 6.88 -0.60 -13.05
CA TRP A 21 7.54 0.15 -11.98
C TRP A 21 8.34 1.31 -12.58
N ASN A 22 7.63 2.28 -13.15
CA ASN A 22 8.21 3.46 -13.78
C ASN A 22 8.14 4.70 -12.86
N ASP A 23 8.79 5.78 -13.26
CA ASP A 23 8.82 7.02 -12.48
C ASP A 23 7.43 7.59 -12.18
N SER A 24 6.48 7.43 -13.11
CA SER A 24 5.10 7.86 -12.91
C SER A 24 4.42 7.09 -11.77
N PHE A 25 4.64 5.79 -11.70
CA PHE A 25 4.13 4.97 -10.61
C PHE A 25 4.78 5.33 -9.27
N LEU A 26 6.10 5.55 -9.24
CA LEU A 26 6.79 6.01 -8.04
C LEU A 26 6.30 7.39 -7.57
N GLN A 27 6.02 8.31 -8.50
CA GLN A 27 5.41 9.60 -8.19
C GLN A 27 3.99 9.43 -7.63
N TYR A 28 3.20 8.48 -8.15
CA TYR A 28 1.90 8.15 -7.58
C TYR A 28 2.02 7.66 -6.13
N LEU A 29 2.94 6.73 -5.82
CA LEU A 29 3.16 6.26 -4.44
C LEU A 29 3.60 7.40 -3.50
N SER A 30 4.50 8.27 -3.98
CA SER A 30 4.90 9.50 -3.26
C SER A 30 3.73 10.44 -3.02
N HIS A 31 2.84 10.60 -4.01
CA HIS A 31 1.65 11.44 -3.87
C HIS A 31 0.68 10.86 -2.83
N VAL A 32 0.45 9.54 -2.83
CA VAL A 32 -0.34 8.86 -1.80
C VAL A 32 0.22 9.09 -0.40
N ALA A 33 1.55 9.14 -0.24
CA ALA A 33 2.15 9.52 1.04
C ALA A 33 1.83 10.97 1.43
N LYS A 34 2.05 11.90 0.48
CA LYS A 34 1.89 13.35 0.69
C LYS A 34 0.47 13.80 1.02
N ILE A 35 -0.57 13.13 0.52
CA ILE A 35 -1.97 13.50 0.82
C ILE A 35 -2.38 13.27 2.28
N HIS A 36 -1.56 12.55 3.07
CA HIS A 36 -1.76 12.34 4.50
C HIS A 36 -1.10 13.45 5.36
N THR A 37 -0.41 14.40 4.72
CA THR A 37 0.14 15.61 5.33
C THR A 37 -0.84 16.78 5.20
N ASN A 38 -0.63 17.81 6.02
CA ASN A 38 -1.35 19.08 5.94
C ASN A 38 -0.86 20.01 4.81
N LYS A 39 0.17 19.61 4.05
CA LYS A 39 0.83 20.45 3.02
C LYS A 39 0.23 20.29 1.63
N ILE A 40 -0.18 19.07 1.29
CA ILE A 40 -0.66 18.72 -0.07
C ILE A 40 -2.10 18.22 -0.06
N GLY A 41 -2.51 17.53 1.02
CA GLY A 41 -3.88 17.07 1.18
C GLY A 41 -4.82 18.17 1.67
N SER A 42 -5.86 17.75 2.41
CA SER A 42 -6.68 18.71 3.15
C SER A 42 -5.86 19.30 4.31
N PRO A 43 -5.93 20.61 4.57
CA PRO A 43 -5.28 21.23 5.72
C PRO A 43 -5.74 20.64 7.07
N LEU A 44 -6.91 20.01 7.09
CA LEU A 44 -7.50 19.35 8.25
C LEU A 44 -6.99 17.91 8.46
N ILE A 45 -6.18 17.39 7.55
CA ILE A 45 -5.64 16.03 7.61
C ILE A 45 -4.16 16.13 8.04
N HIS A 46 -3.88 15.54 9.19
CA HIS A 46 -2.53 15.20 9.62
C HIS A 46 -2.61 13.81 10.24
N VAL A 47 -1.92 12.84 9.64
CA VAL A 47 -1.94 11.46 10.12
C VAL A 47 -0.54 11.10 10.58
N ASP A 48 -0.43 10.75 11.86
CA ASP A 48 0.84 10.31 12.42
C ASP A 48 1.33 9.03 11.71
N LEU A 49 2.64 8.96 11.47
CA LEU A 49 3.29 7.86 10.78
C LEU A 49 2.86 6.50 11.35
N ILE A 50 2.78 6.37 12.67
CA ILE A 50 2.39 5.13 13.37
C ILE A 50 1.02 4.58 12.90
N HIS A 51 0.04 5.44 12.63
CA HIS A 51 -1.28 5.00 12.21
C HIS A 51 -1.27 4.42 10.80
N ILE A 52 -0.48 5.00 9.91
CA ILE A 52 -0.33 4.54 8.53
C ILE A 52 0.50 3.26 8.49
N THR A 53 1.60 3.18 9.23
CA THR A 53 2.43 1.97 9.27
C THR A 53 1.67 0.79 9.88
N CYS A 54 0.84 1.01 10.91
CA CYS A 54 -0.07 -0.01 11.44
C CYS A 54 -1.08 -0.49 10.39
N LEU A 55 -1.68 0.42 9.61
CA LEU A 55 -2.60 0.04 8.53
C LEU A 55 -1.89 -0.75 7.43
N CYS A 56 -0.69 -0.34 7.02
CA CYS A 56 0.13 -1.06 6.04
C CYS A 56 0.43 -2.49 6.51
N GLY A 57 0.89 -2.66 7.76
CA GLY A 57 1.15 -3.99 8.31
C GLY A 57 -0.10 -4.86 8.39
N TYR A 58 -1.24 -4.27 8.78
CA TYR A 58 -2.52 -4.98 8.76
C TYR A 58 -2.90 -5.47 7.34
N LEU A 59 -2.77 -4.61 6.32
CA LEU A 59 -3.08 -4.96 4.94
C LEU A 59 -2.14 -6.03 4.38
N GLU A 60 -0.84 -5.87 4.62
CA GLU A 60 0.19 -6.83 4.22
C GLU A 60 -0.11 -8.21 4.79
N GLN A 61 -0.37 -8.31 6.10
CA GLN A 61 -0.69 -9.57 6.77
C GLN A 61 -1.94 -10.24 6.18
N ASN A 62 -2.99 -9.46 5.92
CA ASN A 62 -4.23 -10.00 5.34
C ASN A 62 -4.01 -10.53 3.92
N LEU A 63 -3.26 -9.80 3.08
CA LEU A 63 -2.96 -10.22 1.71
C LEU A 63 -2.08 -11.47 1.69
N ILE A 64 -1.06 -11.55 2.54
CA ILE A 64 -0.22 -12.75 2.70
C ILE A 64 -1.08 -13.95 3.12
N ALA A 65 -1.98 -13.78 4.10
CA ALA A 65 -2.87 -14.84 4.56
C ALA A 65 -3.79 -15.35 3.44
N ILE A 66 -4.29 -14.46 2.59
CA ILE A 66 -5.12 -14.83 1.42
C ILE A 66 -4.30 -15.66 0.42
N ILE A 67 -3.07 -15.25 0.11
CA ILE A 67 -2.19 -15.99 -0.81
C ILE A 67 -1.90 -17.39 -0.28
N LEU A 68 -1.56 -17.51 1.01
CA LEU A 68 -1.25 -18.78 1.65
C LEU A 68 -2.42 -19.77 1.61
N LYS A 69 -3.64 -19.26 1.87
CA LYS A 69 -4.88 -20.04 1.87
C LYS A 69 -5.42 -20.37 0.48
N SER A 70 -4.87 -19.79 -0.58
CA SER A 70 -5.32 -20.07 -1.95
C SER A 70 -5.01 -21.51 -2.33
N GLU A 71 -6.03 -22.29 -2.66
CA GLU A 71 -5.86 -23.67 -3.14
C GLU A 71 -5.46 -23.73 -4.63
N ASN A 72 -5.66 -22.63 -5.35
CA ASN A 72 -5.46 -22.53 -6.80
C ASN A 72 -4.05 -22.10 -7.22
N LEU A 73 -3.14 -21.86 -6.27
CA LEU A 73 -1.77 -21.41 -6.54
C LEU A 73 -0.77 -22.48 -6.08
N ASP A 74 0.22 -22.77 -6.93
CA ASP A 74 1.35 -23.60 -6.53
C ASP A 74 2.27 -22.87 -5.52
N ASN A 75 3.14 -23.63 -4.86
CA ASN A 75 4.01 -23.10 -3.81
C ASN A 75 4.99 -22.03 -4.31
N GLN A 76 5.48 -22.14 -5.55
CA GLN A 76 6.41 -21.18 -6.13
C GLN A 76 5.69 -19.85 -6.41
N THR A 77 4.47 -19.91 -6.95
CA THR A 77 3.63 -18.72 -7.16
C THR A 77 3.24 -18.06 -5.84
N LYS A 78 2.88 -18.85 -4.81
CA LYS A 78 2.63 -18.32 -3.45
C LYS A 78 3.84 -17.60 -2.89
N TYR A 79 5.02 -18.24 -2.95
CA TYR A 79 6.26 -17.65 -2.47
C TYR A 79 6.57 -16.32 -3.17
N ALA A 80 6.49 -16.30 -4.50
CA ALA A 80 6.72 -15.10 -5.29
C ALA A 80 5.73 -13.98 -4.93
N GLY A 81 4.44 -14.31 -4.77
CA GLY A 81 3.40 -13.38 -4.37
C GLY A 81 3.65 -12.77 -2.97
N ILE A 82 4.01 -13.60 -1.99
CA ILE A 82 4.33 -13.14 -0.62
C ILE A 82 5.53 -12.19 -0.64
N MET A 83 6.60 -12.56 -1.34
CA MET A 83 7.80 -11.71 -1.46
C MET A 83 7.49 -10.38 -2.17
N ALA A 84 6.64 -10.39 -3.19
CA ALA A 84 6.22 -9.19 -3.89
C ALA A 84 5.40 -8.25 -3.00
N ILE A 85 4.40 -8.79 -2.28
CA ILE A 85 3.57 -8.02 -1.34
C ILE A 85 4.43 -7.41 -0.23
N ASN A 86 5.33 -8.20 0.38
CA ASN A 86 6.23 -7.71 1.42
C ASN A 86 7.08 -6.54 0.90
N LYS A 87 7.82 -6.74 -0.20
CA LYS A 87 8.65 -5.67 -0.80
C LYS A 87 7.86 -4.41 -1.10
N PHE A 88 6.65 -4.55 -1.64
CA PHE A 88 5.79 -3.41 -1.96
C PHE A 88 5.46 -2.58 -0.71
N PHE A 89 5.00 -3.21 0.38
CA PHE A 89 4.64 -2.47 1.58
C PHE A 89 5.85 -1.84 2.27
N TRP A 90 7.04 -2.44 2.19
CA TRP A 90 8.29 -1.81 2.61
C TRP A 90 8.60 -0.53 1.82
N ILE A 91 8.48 -0.57 0.49
CA ILE A 91 8.69 0.60 -0.37
C ILE A 91 7.67 1.69 -0.07
N GLN A 92 6.38 1.33 0.04
CA GLN A 92 5.35 2.30 0.37
C GLN A 92 5.58 2.93 1.75
N ASN A 93 6.05 2.14 2.73
CA ASN A 93 6.36 2.61 4.07
C ASN A 93 7.52 3.61 4.07
N ASP A 94 8.52 3.42 3.20
CA ASP A 94 9.60 4.41 2.99
C ASP A 94 9.05 5.73 2.45
N PHE A 95 8.17 5.69 1.45
CA PHE A 95 7.50 6.91 0.96
C PHE A 95 6.71 7.64 2.05
N PHE A 96 6.03 6.91 2.94
CA PHE A 96 5.33 7.51 4.08
C PHE A 96 6.30 8.13 5.08
N SER A 97 7.38 7.42 5.43
CA SER A 97 8.37 7.89 6.42
C SER A 97 9.13 9.13 5.94
N ASN A 98 9.31 9.28 4.63
CA ASN A 98 9.95 10.46 4.03
C ASN A 98 8.99 11.65 3.84
N ALA A 99 7.67 11.44 3.95
CA ALA A 99 6.67 12.47 3.69
C ALA A 99 6.02 13.05 4.95
N LEU A 100 5.83 12.23 5.99
CA LEU A 100 5.04 12.54 7.19
C LEU A 100 5.89 13.10 8.33
#